data_AF-A0A940VB73-F1
#
_entry.id   AF-A0A940VB73-F1
#
_cell.length_a   1.000
_cell.length_b   1.000
_cell.length_c   1.000
_cell.angle_alpha   90.00
_cell.angle_beta   90.00
_cell.angle_gamma   90.00
#
_symmetry.space_group_name_H-M   'P 1'
#
loop_
_entity.id
_entity.type
_entity.pdbx_description
1 polymer ?
#
loop_
_entity_poly.entity_id
_entity_poly.type
_entity_poly.pdbx_seq_one_letter_code
_entity_poly.pdbx_strand_id
1 'polypeptide(L)'
;MPAGARPRPAADVPSPAVTEREARWACGLLPQLGGVALQGFVDTFGCVSAAWAAAPDALRQVAGIGPVTVEAMRRFPWRRMVREDQARVTKAGVTVIVWGDADYPARLQAIASAPPVLYVRGALEREDEAAVAIVGSRRATAYGEQMAGELARELGRRGLTIVSGLARGIDAAAHRGALEVGARTVAVLGNGLDQTYPPEHRGLAADVAGSGALLSEFPLGTAPLRLHFPRRNRIISGLSLGVVVVEAGVESGALITANHALEQGRDVFAVPGRVHARYSEGCNRLIKAGAKLVEGWEDVLAEMVPNLKSRRRQRPAGPPPPDLADEEQRIYDLLADGPLHIDAIIVESKLGGGRAASVLVGLEMKGVIRQLRGKVFERTDGG
;
A
#
# COMPACT_ATOMS: atom_id res chain seq x y z
N MET A 1 10.57 15.99 67.42
CA MET A 1 11.01 15.15 66.28
C MET A 1 9.77 14.53 65.64
N PRO A 2 9.10 15.17 64.66
CA PRO A 2 7.96 14.57 63.99
C PRO A 2 8.38 13.78 62.74
N ALA A 3 7.55 12.78 62.43
CA ALA A 3 7.76 11.70 61.49
C ALA A 3 7.88 12.15 60.03
N GLY A 4 8.78 11.49 59.28
CA GLY A 4 8.94 11.65 57.84
C GLY A 4 7.73 11.10 57.07
N ALA A 5 7.03 12.00 56.39
CA ALA A 5 5.99 11.65 55.44
C ALA A 5 6.63 11.02 54.18
N ARG A 6 6.26 9.78 53.87
CA ARG A 6 6.54 9.15 52.58
C ARG A 6 5.82 9.92 51.46
N PRO A 7 6.44 10.13 50.29
CA PRO A 7 5.76 10.76 49.17
C PRO A 7 4.61 9.86 48.70
N ARG A 8 3.46 10.49 48.42
CA ARG A 8 2.30 9.83 47.80
C ARG A 8 2.74 9.20 46.46
N PRO A 9 2.23 8.01 46.10
CA PRO A 9 2.48 7.45 44.78
C PRO A 9 1.94 8.42 43.72
N ALA A 10 2.72 8.60 42.66
CA ALA A 10 2.36 9.40 41.50
C ALA A 10 0.95 9.02 41.02
N ALA A 11 0.14 10.05 40.78
CA ALA A 11 -1.15 9.89 40.13
C ALA A 11 -0.99 9.08 38.84
N ASP A 12 -1.90 8.12 38.64
CA ASP A 12 -1.99 7.23 37.49
C ASP A 12 -1.54 7.90 36.19
N VAL A 13 -0.39 7.44 35.67
CA VAL A 13 0.03 7.74 34.30
C VAL A 13 -0.86 6.91 33.38
N PRO A 14 -1.74 7.52 32.55
CA PRO A 14 -2.53 6.76 31.60
C PRO A 14 -1.59 6.09 30.58
N SER A 15 -1.90 4.83 30.25
CA SER A 15 -1.12 3.92 29.41
C SER A 15 -0.44 4.58 28.17
N PRO A 16 0.84 4.28 27.85
CA PRO A 16 1.69 5.17 27.07
C PRO A 16 1.54 5.10 25.54
N ALA A 17 0.74 4.18 24.98
CA ALA A 17 0.56 4.07 23.52
C ALA A 17 -0.56 4.97 22.98
N VAL A 18 -1.47 5.44 23.85
CA VAL A 18 -2.75 6.04 23.45
C VAL A 18 -2.59 7.50 22.99
N THR A 19 -1.48 8.20 23.25
CA THR A 19 -1.33 9.62 22.89
C THR A 19 -0.57 9.91 21.60
N GLU A 20 0.47 9.14 21.27
CA GLU A 20 1.30 9.44 20.09
C GLU A 20 0.55 9.13 18.79
N ARG A 21 -0.17 8.01 18.75
CA ARG A 21 -1.03 7.65 17.62
C ARG A 21 -2.13 8.67 17.38
N GLU A 22 -2.84 9.09 18.44
CA GLU A 22 -3.87 10.13 18.31
C GLU A 22 -3.28 11.49 17.90
N ALA A 23 -2.09 11.84 18.38
CA ALA A 23 -1.40 13.07 18.01
C ALA A 23 -1.03 13.11 16.51
N ARG A 24 -0.60 11.97 15.96
CA ARG A 24 -0.36 11.80 14.50
C ARG A 24 -1.67 11.85 13.73
N TRP A 25 -2.73 11.23 14.24
CA TRP A 25 -4.06 11.32 13.63
C TRP A 25 -4.55 12.77 13.57
N ALA A 26 -4.40 13.52 14.65
CA ALA A 26 -4.74 14.93 14.69
C ALA A 26 -4.06 15.77 13.59
N CYS A 27 -2.81 15.44 13.22
CA CYS A 27 -2.15 16.08 12.08
C CYS A 27 -2.88 15.82 10.75
N GLY A 28 -3.53 14.67 10.57
CA GLY A 28 -4.36 14.40 9.40
C GLY A 28 -5.72 15.11 9.42
N LEU A 29 -6.20 15.54 10.59
CA LEU A 29 -7.47 16.26 10.74
C LEU A 29 -7.32 17.77 10.60
N LEU A 30 -6.13 18.32 10.86
CA LEU A 30 -5.84 19.75 10.74
C LEU A 30 -5.28 20.05 9.34
N PRO A 31 -6.00 20.77 8.45
CA PRO A 31 -5.59 20.94 7.04
C PRO A 31 -4.21 21.59 6.83
N GLN A 32 -3.76 22.39 7.80
CA GLN A 32 -2.46 23.06 7.79
C GLN A 32 -1.30 22.10 8.09
N LEU A 33 -1.59 20.90 8.61
CA LEU A 33 -0.61 19.88 8.89
C LEU A 33 -0.67 18.77 7.83
N GLY A 34 0.48 18.21 7.55
CA GLY A 34 0.67 17.13 6.58
C GLY A 34 1.96 16.37 6.86
N GLY A 35 2.37 15.51 5.94
CA GLY A 35 3.54 14.63 6.13
C GLY A 35 4.83 15.35 6.48
N VAL A 36 5.11 16.49 5.80
CA VAL A 36 6.32 17.28 6.05
C VAL A 36 6.33 17.85 7.46
N ALA A 37 5.20 18.39 7.93
CA ALA A 37 5.06 18.89 9.30
C ALA A 37 5.21 17.77 10.33
N LEU A 38 4.58 16.62 10.07
CA LEU A 38 4.68 15.45 10.94
C LEU A 38 6.13 14.99 11.10
N GLN A 39 6.87 14.87 10.00
CA GLN A 39 8.28 14.49 10.03
C GLN A 39 9.11 15.54 10.79
N GLY A 40 8.89 16.82 10.48
CA GLY A 40 9.58 17.92 11.17
C GLY A 40 9.31 17.95 12.69
N PHE A 41 8.11 17.53 13.13
CA PHE A 41 7.81 17.37 14.55
C PHE A 41 8.59 16.22 15.18
N VAL A 42 8.70 15.07 14.51
CA VAL A 42 9.52 13.95 14.98
C VAL A 42 10.99 14.37 15.06
N ASP A 43 11.51 15.04 14.04
CA ASP A 43 12.92 15.43 13.97
C ASP A 43 13.29 16.47 15.05
N THR A 44 12.36 17.40 15.36
CA THR A 44 12.62 18.51 16.29
C THR A 44 12.31 18.15 17.75
N PHE A 45 11.24 17.38 17.99
CA PHE A 45 10.73 17.10 19.34
C PHE A 45 10.83 15.63 19.75
N GLY A 46 11.32 14.75 18.87
CA GLY A 46 11.39 13.30 19.07
C GLY A 46 10.06 12.57 18.84
N CYS A 47 8.92 13.22 19.10
CA CYS A 47 7.59 12.67 18.85
C CYS A 47 6.54 13.76 18.56
N VAL A 48 5.43 13.38 17.92
CA VAL A 48 4.39 14.33 17.50
C VAL A 48 3.58 14.82 18.69
N SER A 49 3.33 13.96 19.69
CA SER A 49 2.64 14.34 20.92
C SER A 49 3.35 15.44 21.70
N ALA A 50 4.70 15.45 21.71
CA ALA A 50 5.49 16.53 22.28
C ALA A 50 5.32 17.85 21.52
N ALA A 51 5.20 17.82 20.19
CA ALA A 51 4.96 19.02 19.39
C ALA A 51 3.62 19.70 19.74
N TRP A 52 2.55 18.92 19.96
CA TRP A 52 1.27 19.47 20.41
C TRP A 52 1.35 20.14 21.80
N ALA A 53 2.31 19.74 22.64
CA ALA A 53 2.55 20.31 23.97
C ALA A 53 3.62 21.43 23.99
N ALA A 54 4.45 21.54 22.94
CA ALA A 54 5.57 22.48 22.86
C ALA A 54 5.13 23.95 22.96
N ALA A 55 6.04 24.89 23.21
CA ALA A 55 5.72 26.32 23.17
C ALA A 55 5.60 26.84 21.71
N PRO A 56 4.85 27.92 21.45
CA PRO A 56 4.74 28.53 20.11
C PRO A 56 6.09 28.84 19.44
N ASP A 57 7.08 29.31 20.21
CA ASP A 57 8.41 29.67 19.70
C ASP A 57 9.20 28.45 19.25
N ALA A 58 9.05 27.33 19.96
CA ALA A 58 9.68 26.08 19.60
C ALA A 58 9.04 25.48 18.33
N LEU A 59 7.71 25.56 18.19
CA LEU A 59 7.01 25.08 16.99
C LEU A 59 7.46 25.81 15.72
N ARG A 60 7.80 27.09 15.82
CA ARG A 60 8.29 27.90 14.70
C ARG A 60 9.70 27.51 14.23
N GLN A 61 10.42 26.67 14.96
CA GLN A 61 11.70 26.10 14.50
C GLN A 61 11.51 25.00 13.46
N VAL A 62 10.29 24.44 13.35
CA VAL A 62 9.98 23.39 12.37
C VAL A 62 9.74 24.01 11.00
N ALA A 63 10.44 23.51 9.98
CA ALA A 63 10.32 23.98 8.61
C ALA A 63 8.85 23.95 8.13
N GLY A 64 8.37 25.06 7.57
CA GLY A 64 6.99 25.20 7.09
C GLY A 64 5.94 25.52 8.17
N ILE A 65 6.32 25.58 9.45
CA ILE A 65 5.40 25.94 10.54
C ILE A 65 5.48 27.46 10.82
N GLY A 66 4.58 28.19 10.18
CA GLY A 66 4.41 29.63 10.39
C GLY A 66 3.44 29.99 11.53
N PRO A 67 3.29 31.28 11.86
CA PRO A 67 2.41 31.75 12.94
C PRO A 67 0.94 31.34 12.72
N VAL A 68 0.48 31.28 11.47
CA VAL A 68 -0.88 30.82 11.12
C VAL A 68 -1.10 29.36 11.53
N THR A 69 -0.13 28.49 11.26
CA THR A 69 -0.21 27.06 11.61
C THR A 69 -0.15 26.87 13.12
N VAL A 70 0.71 27.62 13.82
CA VAL A 70 0.80 27.57 15.29
C VAL A 70 -0.51 27.99 15.93
N GLU A 71 -1.13 29.09 15.47
CA GLU A 71 -2.42 29.52 15.98
C GLU A 71 -3.52 28.49 15.72
N ALA A 72 -3.54 27.90 14.52
CA ALA A 72 -4.47 26.82 14.19
C ALA A 72 -4.30 25.61 15.13
N MET A 73 -3.06 25.19 15.41
CA MET A 73 -2.78 24.09 16.36
C MET A 73 -3.28 24.41 17.77
N ARG A 74 -3.16 25.66 18.23
CA ARG A 74 -3.62 26.07 19.59
C ARG A 74 -5.12 26.06 19.72
N ARG A 75 -5.83 26.50 18.69
CA ARG A 75 -7.29 26.56 18.67
C ARG A 75 -7.93 25.20 18.41
N PHE A 76 -7.20 24.26 17.84
CA PHE A 76 -7.73 22.98 17.42
C PHE A 76 -7.88 22.01 18.61
N PRO A 77 -9.11 21.61 19.00
CA PRO A 77 -9.35 20.73 20.13
C PRO A 77 -9.09 19.26 19.73
N TRP A 78 -7.84 18.95 19.43
CA TRP A 78 -7.47 17.76 18.67
C TRP A 78 -7.91 16.44 19.32
N ARG A 79 -7.81 16.29 20.64
CA ARG A 79 -8.26 15.08 21.36
C ARG A 79 -9.75 14.82 21.22
N ARG A 80 -10.56 15.88 21.13
CA ARG A 80 -12.00 15.76 20.88
C ARG A 80 -12.25 15.39 19.41
N MET A 81 -11.56 16.05 18.49
CA MET A 81 -11.68 15.82 17.05
C MET A 81 -11.32 14.40 16.65
N VAL A 82 -10.22 13.85 17.20
CA VAL A 82 -9.81 12.46 16.95
C VAL A 82 -10.87 11.46 17.45
N ARG A 83 -11.42 11.67 18.66
CA ARG A 83 -12.49 10.80 19.19
C ARG A 83 -13.76 10.85 18.34
N GLU A 84 -14.16 12.05 17.91
CA GLU A 84 -15.32 12.23 17.03
C GLU A 84 -15.10 11.58 15.66
N ASP A 85 -13.90 11.74 15.08
CA ASP A 85 -13.54 11.12 13.80
C ASP A 85 -13.46 9.59 13.90
N GLN A 86 -12.84 9.04 14.95
CA GLN A 86 -12.83 7.61 15.25
C GLN A 86 -14.25 7.03 15.32
N ALA A 87 -15.18 7.72 15.97
CA ALA A 87 -16.58 7.28 16.02
C ALA A 87 -17.23 7.27 14.62
N ARG A 88 -16.95 8.28 13.79
CA ARG A 88 -17.48 8.39 12.43
C ARG A 88 -16.95 7.30 11.50
N VAL A 89 -15.64 7.06 11.49
CA VAL A 89 -15.01 6.03 10.63
C VAL A 89 -15.44 4.63 11.03
N THR A 90 -15.56 4.36 12.33
CA THR A 90 -16.06 3.07 12.85
C THR A 90 -17.49 2.82 12.37
N LYS A 91 -18.37 3.82 12.49
CA LYS A 91 -19.76 3.72 12.01
C LYS A 91 -19.84 3.52 10.49
N ALA A 92 -18.87 4.04 9.73
CA ALA A 92 -18.83 3.95 8.27
C ALA A 92 -18.12 2.68 7.74
N GLY A 93 -17.66 1.78 8.62
CA GLY A 93 -16.89 0.61 8.22
C GLY A 93 -15.56 0.96 7.54
N VAL A 94 -14.93 2.06 7.99
CA VAL A 94 -13.65 2.55 7.48
C VAL A 94 -12.58 2.34 8.54
N THR A 95 -11.51 1.65 8.15
CA THR A 95 -10.32 1.45 8.97
C THR A 95 -9.42 2.67 8.86
N VAL A 96 -8.79 3.05 9.98
CA VAL A 96 -7.82 4.15 10.01
C VAL A 96 -6.45 3.61 10.38
N ILE A 97 -5.51 3.82 9.47
CA ILE A 97 -4.09 3.48 9.63
C ILE A 97 -3.33 4.79 9.79
N VAL A 98 -2.60 4.93 10.90
CA VAL A 98 -1.85 6.15 11.25
C VAL A 98 -0.38 5.94 10.94
N TRP A 99 0.33 7.00 10.56
CA TRP A 99 1.77 6.93 10.30
C TRP A 99 2.53 6.28 11.47
N GLY A 100 3.34 5.27 11.16
CA GLY A 100 4.09 4.47 12.13
C GLY A 100 3.29 3.33 12.79
N ASP A 101 2.02 3.12 12.43
CA ASP A 101 1.32 1.85 12.71
C ASP A 101 2.01 0.72 11.92
N ALA A 102 1.98 -0.52 12.44
CA ALA A 102 2.60 -1.67 11.80
C ALA A 102 2.02 -1.99 10.41
N ASP A 103 0.73 -1.67 10.21
CA ASP A 103 0.01 -1.90 8.95
C ASP A 103 0.17 -0.72 7.96
N TYR A 104 0.93 0.32 8.33
CA TYR A 104 1.18 1.44 7.43
C TYR A 104 2.13 0.99 6.30
N PRO A 105 1.78 1.18 5.01
CA PRO A 105 2.61 0.69 3.91
C PRO A 105 4.03 1.26 3.95
N ALA A 106 5.03 0.41 4.17
CA ALA A 106 6.41 0.83 4.42
C ALA A 106 6.98 1.71 3.29
N ARG A 107 6.64 1.40 2.03
CA ARG A 107 7.08 2.19 0.87
C ARG A 107 6.49 3.60 0.87
N LEU A 108 5.22 3.73 1.25
CA LEU A 108 4.56 5.01 1.38
C LEU A 108 5.07 5.78 2.59
N GLN A 109 5.46 5.10 3.66
CA GLN A 109 6.04 5.74 4.85
C GLN A 109 7.37 6.44 4.53
N ALA A 110 8.13 5.87 3.61
CA ALA A 110 9.45 6.35 3.21
C ALA A 110 9.43 7.59 2.30
N ILE A 111 8.26 8.05 1.81
CA ILE A 111 8.21 9.26 0.99
C ILE A 111 8.28 10.51 1.89
N ALA A 112 8.92 11.58 1.42
CA ALA A 112 9.13 12.81 2.19
C ALA A 112 7.85 13.49 2.72
N SER A 113 6.71 13.23 2.08
CA SER A 113 5.40 13.82 2.44
C SER A 113 4.33 12.76 2.70
N ALA A 114 4.72 11.64 3.34
CA ALA A 114 3.82 10.56 3.72
C ALA A 114 2.60 11.08 4.49
N PRO A 115 1.35 10.71 4.12
CA PRO A 115 0.17 11.20 4.82
C PRO A 115 0.18 10.75 6.31
N PRO A 116 -0.17 11.63 7.26
CA PRO A 116 -0.28 11.25 8.67
C PRO A 116 -1.29 10.14 8.94
N VAL A 117 -2.33 10.07 8.10
CA VAL A 117 -3.49 9.18 8.25
C VAL A 117 -3.91 8.65 6.89
N LEU A 118 -4.23 7.36 6.85
CA LEU A 118 -4.89 6.68 5.75
C LEU A 118 -6.24 6.15 6.22
N TYR A 119 -7.30 6.58 5.56
CA TYR A 119 -8.63 6.01 5.66
C TYR A 119 -8.74 4.90 4.62
N VAL A 120 -9.21 3.73 5.03
CA VAL A 120 -9.24 2.50 4.22
C VAL A 120 -10.63 1.87 4.26
N ARG A 121 -11.20 1.57 3.10
CA ARG A 121 -12.36 0.67 2.95
C ARG A 121 -11.92 -0.54 2.13
N GLY A 122 -12.22 -1.75 2.59
CA GLY A 122 -11.56 -2.97 2.12
C GLY A 122 -10.37 -3.28 3.03
N ALA A 123 -9.31 -3.89 2.49
CA ALA A 123 -8.11 -4.23 3.25
C ALA A 123 -6.84 -3.98 2.43
N LEU A 124 -5.83 -3.41 3.08
CA LEU A 124 -4.46 -3.46 2.59
C LEU A 124 -3.79 -4.73 3.12
N GLU A 125 -3.11 -5.44 2.24
CA GLU A 125 -2.42 -6.70 2.56
C GLU A 125 -0.94 -6.60 2.21
N ARG A 126 -0.15 -7.58 2.65
CA ARG A 126 1.31 -7.57 2.44
C ARG A 126 1.66 -7.68 0.95
N GLU A 127 0.82 -8.37 0.19
CA GLU A 127 0.90 -8.53 -1.26
C GLU A 127 0.83 -7.17 -1.97
N ASP A 128 0.16 -6.17 -1.38
CA ASP A 128 0.07 -4.82 -1.93
C ASP A 128 1.42 -4.07 -1.85
N GLU A 129 2.43 -4.63 -1.18
CA GLU A 129 3.80 -4.16 -1.34
C GLU A 129 4.34 -4.41 -2.76
N ALA A 130 3.86 -5.42 -3.47
CA ALA A 130 4.21 -5.68 -4.86
C ALA A 130 3.22 -4.96 -5.80
N ALA A 131 3.18 -3.63 -5.71
CA ALA A 131 2.24 -2.80 -6.45
C ALA A 131 2.85 -2.09 -7.67
N VAL A 132 2.07 -1.93 -8.72
CA VAL A 132 2.37 -1.09 -9.90
C VAL A 132 1.24 -0.08 -10.10
N ALA A 133 1.60 1.18 -10.34
CA ALA A 133 0.61 2.19 -10.68
C ALA A 133 0.36 2.22 -12.18
N ILE A 134 -0.89 2.31 -12.59
CA ILE A 134 -1.28 2.59 -13.97
C ILE A 134 -2.15 3.85 -13.97
N VAL A 135 -1.68 4.91 -14.62
CA VAL A 135 -2.33 6.24 -14.63
C VAL A 135 -2.33 6.84 -16.01
N GLY A 136 -3.27 7.76 -16.28
CA GLY A 136 -3.32 8.38 -17.59
C GLY A 136 -4.46 9.37 -17.82
N SER A 137 -4.83 9.51 -19.09
CA SER A 137 -5.83 10.46 -19.54
C SER A 137 -7.23 10.13 -19.00
N ARG A 138 -7.92 11.17 -18.52
CA ARG A 138 -9.36 11.08 -18.20
C ARG A 138 -10.26 11.00 -19.43
N ARG A 139 -9.71 11.36 -20.59
CA ARG A 139 -10.34 11.30 -21.92
C ARG A 139 -9.50 10.35 -22.78
N ALA A 140 -9.40 9.12 -22.31
CA ALA A 140 -8.62 8.08 -22.99
C ALA A 140 -9.24 7.75 -24.36
N THR A 141 -8.41 7.36 -25.30
CA THR A 141 -8.88 6.72 -26.53
C THR A 141 -9.24 5.26 -26.26
N ALA A 142 -9.98 4.63 -27.17
CA ALA A 142 -10.25 3.18 -27.10
C ALA A 142 -8.95 2.35 -27.03
N TYR A 143 -7.91 2.78 -27.75
CA TYR A 143 -6.58 2.17 -27.67
C TYR A 143 -5.96 2.33 -26.28
N GLY A 144 -6.01 3.54 -25.70
CA GLY A 144 -5.51 3.79 -24.35
C GLY A 144 -6.22 2.96 -23.28
N GLU A 145 -7.54 2.85 -23.35
CA GLU A 145 -8.32 2.02 -22.43
C GLU A 145 -8.00 0.53 -22.59
N GLN A 146 -7.88 0.05 -23.83
CA GLN A 146 -7.46 -1.32 -24.12
C GLN A 146 -6.07 -1.61 -23.53
N MET A 147 -5.08 -0.74 -23.80
CA MET A 147 -3.73 -0.89 -23.26
C MET A 147 -3.72 -0.92 -21.73
N ALA A 148 -4.40 0.04 -21.09
CA ALA A 148 -4.43 0.10 -19.63
C ALA A 148 -5.07 -1.16 -19.02
N GLY A 149 -6.14 -1.65 -19.62
CA GLY A 149 -6.80 -2.89 -19.21
C GLY A 149 -5.90 -4.12 -19.43
N GLU A 150 -5.22 -4.23 -20.57
CA GLU A 150 -4.31 -5.33 -20.89
C GLU A 150 -3.10 -5.38 -19.96
N LEU A 151 -2.44 -4.25 -19.71
CA LEU A 151 -1.35 -4.17 -18.74
C LEU A 151 -1.81 -4.58 -17.34
N ALA A 152 -2.93 -4.04 -16.88
CA ALA A 152 -3.45 -4.36 -15.56
C ALA A 152 -3.79 -5.85 -15.43
N ARG A 153 -4.39 -6.43 -16.47
CA ARG A 153 -4.73 -7.86 -16.53
C ARG A 153 -3.49 -8.73 -16.45
N GLU A 154 -2.49 -8.45 -17.28
CA GLU A 154 -1.28 -9.28 -17.36
C GLU A 154 -0.38 -9.11 -16.14
N LEU A 155 -0.20 -7.89 -15.63
CA LEU A 155 0.55 -7.63 -14.40
C LEU A 155 -0.17 -8.25 -13.19
N GLY A 156 -1.50 -8.13 -13.13
CA GLY A 156 -2.34 -8.74 -12.11
C GLY A 156 -2.25 -10.27 -12.08
N ARG A 157 -2.29 -10.94 -13.24
CA ARG A 157 -2.08 -12.41 -13.37
C ARG A 157 -0.74 -12.88 -12.81
N ARG A 158 0.25 -11.99 -12.71
CA ARG A 158 1.59 -12.26 -12.20
C ARG A 158 1.75 -11.87 -10.73
N GLY A 159 0.64 -11.57 -10.06
CA GLY A 159 0.59 -11.30 -8.62
C GLY A 159 0.95 -9.87 -8.23
N LEU A 160 0.92 -8.91 -9.18
CA LEU A 160 1.10 -7.50 -8.84
C LEU A 160 -0.25 -6.85 -8.52
N THR A 161 -0.30 -6.09 -7.43
CA THR A 161 -1.43 -5.22 -7.12
C THR A 161 -1.45 -4.03 -8.07
N ILE A 162 -2.60 -3.74 -8.67
CA ILE A 162 -2.77 -2.56 -9.54
C ILE A 162 -3.24 -1.37 -8.69
N VAL A 163 -2.45 -0.30 -8.66
CA VAL A 163 -2.79 0.94 -7.96
C VAL A 163 -3.21 2.02 -8.96
N SER A 164 -4.34 2.67 -8.73
CA SER A 164 -4.73 3.81 -9.55
C SER A 164 -5.66 4.76 -8.79
N GLY A 165 -6.24 5.71 -9.50
CA GLY A 165 -6.94 6.84 -8.93
C GLY A 165 -8.46 6.84 -9.01
N LEU A 166 -9.06 5.78 -9.55
CA LEU A 166 -10.48 5.70 -9.85
C LEU A 166 -11.02 6.83 -10.77
N ALA A 167 -10.14 7.57 -11.46
CA ALA A 167 -10.58 8.58 -12.42
C ALA A 167 -11.21 7.92 -13.66
N ARG A 168 -11.88 8.72 -14.49
CA ARG A 168 -12.36 8.28 -15.82
C ARG A 168 -11.18 7.86 -16.71
N GLY A 169 -11.48 7.10 -17.76
CA GLY A 169 -10.50 6.67 -18.75
C GLY A 169 -9.54 5.63 -18.16
N ILE A 170 -8.24 5.94 -18.24
CA ILE A 170 -7.14 4.99 -17.97
C ILE A 170 -7.23 4.37 -16.57
N ASP A 171 -7.46 5.16 -15.53
CA ASP A 171 -7.54 4.65 -14.16
C ASP A 171 -8.67 3.60 -14.02
N ALA A 172 -9.84 3.87 -14.60
CA ALA A 172 -10.96 2.93 -14.57
C ALA A 172 -10.69 1.68 -15.41
N ALA A 173 -10.05 1.82 -16.56
CA ALA A 173 -9.66 0.69 -17.40
C ALA A 173 -8.65 -0.22 -16.70
N ALA A 174 -7.66 0.36 -15.98
CA ALA A 174 -6.70 -0.38 -15.20
C ALA A 174 -7.37 -1.17 -14.06
N HIS A 175 -8.26 -0.53 -13.29
CA HIS A 175 -9.00 -1.23 -12.23
C HIS A 175 -9.85 -2.38 -12.80
N ARG A 176 -10.57 -2.16 -13.90
CA ARG A 176 -11.38 -3.21 -14.55
C ARG A 176 -10.50 -4.37 -15.05
N GLY A 177 -9.39 -4.08 -15.71
CA GLY A 177 -8.47 -5.10 -16.20
C GLY A 177 -7.90 -5.99 -15.09
N ALA A 178 -7.61 -5.41 -13.91
CA ALA A 178 -7.20 -6.17 -12.73
C ALA A 178 -8.33 -7.05 -12.20
N LEU A 179 -9.53 -6.49 -12.04
CA LEU A 179 -10.70 -7.19 -11.51
C LEU A 179 -11.14 -8.36 -12.40
N GLU A 180 -11.02 -8.23 -13.73
CA GLU A 180 -11.37 -9.28 -14.70
C GLU A 180 -10.63 -10.60 -14.48
N VAL A 181 -9.43 -10.56 -13.89
CA VAL A 181 -8.62 -11.75 -13.57
C VAL A 181 -8.58 -12.07 -12.08
N GLY A 182 -9.44 -11.42 -11.29
CA GLY A 182 -9.47 -11.59 -9.83
C GLY A 182 -8.19 -11.07 -9.15
N ALA A 183 -7.44 -10.19 -9.81
CA ALA A 183 -6.25 -9.60 -9.21
C ALA A 183 -6.63 -8.48 -8.23
N ARG A 184 -5.77 -8.28 -7.24
CA ARG A 184 -5.91 -7.20 -6.25
C ARG A 184 -5.74 -5.84 -6.92
N THR A 185 -6.55 -4.88 -6.50
CA THR A 185 -6.42 -3.50 -6.95
C THR A 185 -6.76 -2.50 -5.85
N VAL A 186 -6.04 -1.39 -5.82
CA VAL A 186 -6.15 -0.35 -4.81
C VAL A 186 -6.41 1.00 -5.48
N ALA A 187 -7.52 1.65 -5.11
CA ALA A 187 -7.84 2.99 -5.59
C ALA A 187 -7.55 4.04 -4.53
N VAL A 188 -6.81 5.08 -4.90
CA VAL A 188 -6.53 6.22 -4.01
C VAL A 188 -7.43 7.39 -4.39
N LEU A 189 -8.23 7.91 -3.46
CA LEU A 189 -9.26 8.94 -3.69
C LEU A 189 -8.82 10.33 -3.22
N GLY A 190 -9.30 11.36 -3.91
CA GLY A 190 -9.01 12.78 -3.59
C GLY A 190 -10.03 13.42 -2.63
N ASN A 191 -10.77 12.61 -1.88
CA ASN A 191 -11.91 13.03 -1.08
C ASN A 191 -12.22 11.99 0.01
N GLY A 192 -13.17 12.28 0.91
CA GLY A 192 -13.58 11.34 1.95
C GLY A 192 -14.22 10.07 1.37
N LEU A 193 -14.00 8.92 2.00
CA LEU A 193 -14.49 7.61 1.52
C LEU A 193 -16.02 7.43 1.63
N ASP A 194 -16.72 8.38 2.24
CA ASP A 194 -18.18 8.48 2.25
C ASP A 194 -18.77 8.94 0.90
N GLN A 195 -17.93 9.42 -0.02
CA GLN A 195 -18.36 9.89 -1.33
C GLN A 195 -17.51 9.24 -2.43
N THR A 196 -18.15 8.63 -3.43
CA THR A 196 -17.43 8.17 -4.63
C THR A 196 -17.36 9.30 -5.64
N TYR A 197 -16.15 9.60 -6.11
CA TYR A 197 -15.92 10.53 -7.23
C TYR A 197 -15.00 9.89 -8.28
N PRO A 198 -15.42 9.84 -9.55
CA PRO A 198 -16.67 10.37 -10.08
C PRO A 198 -17.89 9.48 -9.71
N PRO A 199 -19.13 10.03 -9.60
CA PRO A 199 -20.29 9.29 -9.08
C PRO A 199 -20.66 8.03 -9.88
N GLU A 200 -20.43 8.02 -11.18
CA GLU A 200 -20.66 6.87 -12.06
C GLU A 200 -19.75 5.67 -11.73
N HIS A 201 -18.66 5.87 -10.99
CA HIS A 201 -17.76 4.79 -10.58
C HIS A 201 -18.15 4.16 -9.24
N ARG A 202 -19.37 4.38 -8.73
CA ARG A 202 -19.84 3.73 -7.49
C ARG A 202 -19.74 2.21 -7.53
N GLY A 203 -20.14 1.58 -8.63
CA GLY A 203 -20.01 0.13 -8.82
C GLY A 203 -18.54 -0.30 -8.80
N LEU A 204 -17.72 0.31 -9.65
CA LEU A 204 -16.29 0.03 -9.72
C LEU A 204 -15.58 0.24 -8.37
N ALA A 205 -15.95 1.28 -7.60
CA ALA A 205 -15.39 1.52 -6.28
C ALA A 205 -15.73 0.40 -5.29
N ALA A 206 -16.95 -0.14 -5.36
CA ALA A 206 -17.35 -1.28 -4.54
C ALA A 206 -16.57 -2.55 -4.93
N ASP A 207 -16.40 -2.80 -6.23
CA ASP A 207 -15.63 -3.94 -6.74
C ASP A 207 -14.16 -3.85 -6.32
N VAL A 208 -13.55 -2.66 -6.43
CA VAL A 208 -12.19 -2.39 -5.96
C VAL A 208 -12.08 -2.60 -4.44
N ALA A 209 -13.04 -2.12 -3.65
CA ALA A 209 -13.06 -2.33 -2.20
C ALA A 209 -13.22 -3.81 -1.82
N GLY A 210 -13.88 -4.61 -2.66
CA GLY A 210 -14.06 -6.04 -2.45
C GLY A 210 -12.84 -6.89 -2.82
N SER A 211 -12.04 -6.46 -3.81
CA SER A 211 -10.81 -7.15 -4.23
C SER A 211 -9.55 -6.67 -3.50
N GLY A 212 -9.52 -5.40 -3.10
CA GLY A 212 -8.40 -4.78 -2.39
C GLY A 212 -8.87 -3.66 -1.50
N ALA A 213 -8.60 -2.40 -1.88
CA ALA A 213 -8.95 -1.27 -1.02
C ALA A 213 -9.23 0.05 -1.75
N LEU A 214 -10.11 0.86 -1.15
CA LEU A 214 -10.19 2.30 -1.37
C LEU A 214 -9.41 3.02 -0.27
N LEU A 215 -8.47 3.88 -0.65
CA LEU A 215 -7.63 4.67 0.24
C LEU A 215 -7.93 6.15 0.09
N SER A 216 -7.86 6.90 1.18
CA SER A 216 -7.85 8.35 1.16
C SER A 216 -7.00 8.90 2.30
N GLU A 217 -6.36 10.05 2.09
CA GLU A 217 -5.76 10.82 3.20
C GLU A 217 -6.77 11.80 3.84
N PHE A 218 -7.97 11.89 3.29
CA PHE A 218 -8.96 12.89 3.67
C PHE A 218 -10.01 12.31 4.62
N PRO A 219 -10.36 13.01 5.71
CA PRO A 219 -11.41 12.60 6.62
C PRO A 219 -12.76 12.47 5.92
N LEU A 220 -13.66 11.69 6.50
CA LEU A 220 -15.04 11.57 6.00
C LEU A 220 -15.72 12.94 5.93
N GLY A 221 -16.53 13.15 4.90
CA GLY A 221 -17.21 14.41 4.58
C GLY A 221 -16.38 15.36 3.71
N THR A 222 -15.10 15.07 3.47
CA THR A 222 -14.27 15.91 2.61
C THR A 222 -14.72 15.82 1.15
N ALA A 223 -15.07 16.96 0.56
CA ALA A 223 -15.51 17.05 -0.83
C ALA A 223 -14.37 16.83 -1.84
N PRO A 224 -14.68 16.38 -3.08
CA PRO A 224 -13.71 16.20 -4.17
C PRO A 224 -13.28 17.54 -4.79
N LEU A 225 -12.39 18.27 -4.09
CA LEU A 225 -11.85 19.54 -4.55
C LEU A 225 -10.74 19.34 -5.59
N ARG A 226 -10.68 20.23 -6.59
CA ARG A 226 -9.68 20.16 -7.69
C ARG A 226 -8.24 20.06 -7.18
N LEU A 227 -7.92 20.76 -6.10
CA LEU A 227 -6.57 20.79 -5.51
C LEU A 227 -6.19 19.47 -4.80
N HIS A 228 -7.16 18.61 -4.46
CA HIS A 228 -6.88 17.35 -3.78
C HIS A 228 -6.31 16.29 -4.73
N PHE A 229 -6.68 16.31 -6.01
CA PHE A 229 -6.25 15.28 -6.96
C PHE A 229 -4.73 15.29 -7.19
N PRO A 230 -4.07 16.43 -7.45
CA PRO A 230 -2.60 16.45 -7.53
C PRO A 230 -1.93 16.00 -6.23
N ARG A 231 -2.42 16.48 -5.07
CA ARG A 231 -1.89 16.10 -3.76
C ARG A 231 -1.93 14.59 -3.54
N ARG A 232 -3.06 13.95 -3.88
CA ARG A 232 -3.25 12.51 -3.73
C ARG A 232 -2.33 11.69 -4.64
N ASN A 233 -1.90 12.20 -5.79
CA ASN A 233 -1.09 11.43 -6.75
C ASN A 233 0.23 10.93 -6.16
N ARG A 234 0.83 11.65 -5.20
CA ARG A 234 2.03 11.21 -4.49
C ARG A 234 1.83 9.89 -3.72
N ILE A 235 0.59 9.59 -3.32
CA ILE A 235 0.24 8.34 -2.60
C ILE A 235 0.18 7.18 -3.60
N ILE A 236 -0.34 7.41 -4.81
CA ILE A 236 -0.36 6.40 -5.89
C ILE A 236 1.06 5.94 -6.20
N SER A 237 1.96 6.89 -6.49
CA SER A 237 3.36 6.59 -6.75
C SER A 237 4.06 6.05 -5.49
N GLY A 238 3.71 6.57 -4.30
CA GLY A 238 4.32 6.18 -3.04
C GLY A 238 3.98 4.75 -2.61
N LEU A 239 2.83 4.23 -3.01
CA LEU A 239 2.46 2.82 -2.82
C LEU A 239 3.15 1.89 -3.82
N SER A 240 3.58 2.41 -4.98
CA SER A 240 3.97 1.59 -6.12
C SER A 240 5.48 1.43 -6.26
N LEU A 241 5.92 0.29 -6.78
CA LEU A 241 7.31 0.04 -7.17
C LEU A 241 7.70 0.85 -8.41
N GLY A 242 6.74 1.07 -9.32
CA GLY A 242 6.89 1.88 -10.53
C GLY A 242 5.54 2.41 -11.01
N VAL A 243 5.58 3.36 -11.94
CA VAL A 243 4.39 4.03 -12.49
C VAL A 243 4.38 3.92 -14.00
N VAL A 244 3.32 3.32 -14.54
CA VAL A 244 3.05 3.24 -15.98
C VAL A 244 2.07 4.34 -16.38
N VAL A 245 2.50 5.20 -17.30
CA VAL A 245 1.68 6.25 -17.89
C VAL A 245 1.15 5.79 -19.24
N VAL A 246 -0.16 5.62 -19.33
CA VAL A 246 -0.86 5.25 -20.57
C VAL A 246 -1.64 6.48 -21.03
N GLU A 247 -1.29 7.06 -22.18
CA GLU A 247 -1.86 8.31 -22.70
C GLU A 247 -1.85 9.50 -21.71
N ALA A 248 -1.03 10.50 -22.00
CA ALA A 248 -1.04 11.78 -21.30
C ALA A 248 -0.82 12.92 -22.29
N GLY A 249 -1.70 13.93 -22.25
CA GLY A 249 -1.39 15.25 -22.82
C GLY A 249 -0.38 16.00 -21.95
N VAL A 250 0.20 17.08 -22.49
CA VAL A 250 1.23 17.90 -21.81
C VAL A 250 0.76 18.48 -20.48
N GLU A 251 -0.54 18.76 -20.34
CA GLU A 251 -1.14 19.29 -19.11
C GLU A 251 -1.86 18.21 -18.28
N SER A 252 -1.59 16.93 -18.57
CA SER A 252 -2.25 15.83 -17.89
C SER A 252 -1.79 15.70 -16.43
N GLY A 253 -2.74 15.50 -15.52
CA GLY A 253 -2.45 15.17 -14.13
C GLY A 253 -1.65 13.87 -13.95
N ALA A 254 -1.65 12.97 -14.95
CA ALA A 254 -0.81 11.77 -14.92
C ALA A 254 0.70 12.10 -14.95
N LEU A 255 1.10 13.21 -15.58
CA LEU A 255 2.49 13.66 -15.57
C LEU A 255 2.93 14.14 -14.18
N ILE A 256 1.99 14.65 -13.36
CA ILE A 256 2.26 14.99 -11.96
C ILE A 256 2.59 13.70 -11.17
N THR A 257 1.84 12.62 -11.41
CA THR A 257 2.15 11.32 -10.79
C THR A 257 3.51 10.79 -11.23
N ALA A 258 3.87 10.93 -12.50
CA ALA A 258 5.19 10.55 -13.01
C ALA A 258 6.31 11.35 -12.36
N ASN A 259 6.13 12.67 -12.18
CA ASN A 259 7.11 13.49 -11.47
C ASN A 259 7.27 13.07 -10.01
N HIS A 260 6.16 12.83 -9.30
CA HIS A 260 6.23 12.30 -7.94
C HIS A 260 6.93 10.94 -7.87
N ALA A 261 6.73 10.07 -8.86
CA ALA A 261 7.42 8.80 -8.96
C ALA A 261 8.95 9.01 -9.04
N LEU A 262 9.42 9.90 -9.91
CA LEU A 262 10.84 10.24 -10.04
C LEU A 262 11.41 10.83 -8.74
N GLU A 263 10.71 11.78 -8.11
CA GLU A 263 11.09 12.38 -6.82
C GLU A 263 11.21 11.33 -5.70
N GLN A 264 10.40 10.27 -5.77
CA GLN A 264 10.37 9.17 -4.81
C GLN A 264 11.31 8.02 -5.17
N GLY A 265 12.13 8.17 -6.22
CA GLY A 265 13.04 7.13 -6.70
C GLY A 265 12.32 5.90 -7.23
N ARG A 266 11.20 6.09 -7.93
CA ARG A 266 10.43 5.03 -8.60
C ARG A 266 10.71 5.04 -10.10
N ASP A 267 10.70 3.85 -10.69
CA ASP A 267 10.76 3.71 -12.13
C ASP A 267 9.50 4.30 -12.78
N VAL A 268 9.70 5.05 -13.87
CA VAL A 268 8.62 5.60 -14.69
C VAL A 268 8.65 4.93 -16.06
N PHE A 269 7.48 4.48 -16.46
CA PHE A 269 7.21 3.79 -17.71
C PHE A 269 6.18 4.58 -18.50
N ALA A 270 6.25 4.55 -19.83
CA ALA A 270 5.29 5.24 -20.67
C ALA A 270 4.99 4.45 -21.95
N VAL A 271 3.70 4.34 -22.27
CA VAL A 271 3.25 3.72 -23.52
C VAL A 271 3.45 4.71 -24.66
N PRO A 272 4.17 4.36 -25.73
CA PRO A 272 4.43 5.27 -26.84
C PRO A 272 3.14 5.52 -27.63
N GLY A 273 3.10 6.61 -28.38
CA GLY A 273 1.99 6.86 -29.29
C GLY A 273 2.34 7.80 -30.43
N ARG A 274 1.38 8.02 -31.34
CA ARG A 274 1.60 8.80 -32.55
C ARG A 274 2.07 10.21 -32.22
N VAL A 275 3.10 10.70 -32.91
CA VAL A 275 3.72 12.01 -32.64
C VAL A 275 2.76 13.20 -32.75
N HIS A 276 1.72 13.09 -33.58
CA HIS A 276 0.69 14.12 -33.75
C HIS A 276 -0.57 13.88 -32.89
N ALA A 277 -0.62 12.80 -32.11
CA ALA A 277 -1.73 12.54 -31.20
C ALA A 277 -1.53 13.33 -29.89
N ARG A 278 -2.45 14.27 -29.61
CA ARG A 278 -2.40 15.14 -28.42
C ARG A 278 -2.25 14.37 -27.11
N TYR A 279 -2.88 13.20 -27.00
CA TYR A 279 -2.83 12.37 -25.78
C TYR A 279 -1.59 11.47 -25.71
N SER A 280 -0.73 11.45 -26.72
CA SER A 280 0.54 10.70 -26.70
C SER A 280 1.74 11.60 -26.42
N GLU A 281 1.59 12.92 -26.57
CA GLU A 281 2.69 13.88 -26.46
C GLU A 281 3.40 13.83 -25.10
N GLY A 282 2.66 13.73 -24.00
CA GLY A 282 3.21 13.63 -22.66
C GLY A 282 3.97 12.32 -22.44
N CYS A 283 3.44 11.19 -22.91
CA CYS A 283 4.14 9.90 -22.85
C CYS A 283 5.44 9.92 -23.66
N ASN A 284 5.39 10.42 -24.89
CA ASN A 284 6.58 10.55 -25.74
C ASN A 284 7.64 11.49 -25.13
N ARG A 285 7.22 12.54 -24.41
CA ARG A 285 8.14 13.43 -23.66
C ARG A 285 8.76 12.73 -22.46
N LEU A 286 7.98 11.94 -21.71
CA LEU A 286 8.52 11.11 -20.62
C LEU A 286 9.59 10.16 -21.16
N ILE A 287 9.33 9.48 -22.29
CA ILE A 287 10.29 8.57 -22.92
C ILE A 287 11.59 9.33 -23.30
N LYS A 288 11.46 10.51 -23.92
CA LYS A 288 12.62 11.36 -24.23
C LYS A 288 13.38 11.82 -22.98
N ALA A 289 12.71 11.96 -21.85
CA ALA A 289 13.30 12.32 -20.57
C ALA A 289 13.88 11.12 -19.80
N GLY A 290 13.84 9.92 -20.36
CA GLY A 290 14.43 8.71 -19.77
C GLY A 290 13.42 7.75 -19.14
N ALA A 291 12.11 7.99 -19.24
CA ALA A 291 11.12 6.97 -18.90
C ALA A 291 11.24 5.79 -19.87
N LYS A 292 11.01 4.58 -19.35
CA LYS A 292 11.12 3.36 -20.15
C LYS A 292 9.91 3.22 -21.06
N LEU A 293 10.16 2.96 -22.34
CA LEU A 293 9.10 2.69 -23.31
C LEU A 293 8.47 1.34 -22.97
N VAL A 294 7.13 1.28 -23.02
CA VAL A 294 6.36 0.05 -22.74
C VAL A 294 5.50 -0.31 -23.94
N GLU A 295 5.73 -1.50 -24.49
CA GLU A 295 4.89 -2.15 -25.49
C GLU A 295 4.03 -3.24 -24.85
N GLY A 296 4.49 -3.83 -23.74
CA GLY A 296 3.80 -4.90 -23.02
C GLY A 296 4.13 -4.97 -21.54
N TRP A 297 3.50 -5.91 -20.83
CA TRP A 297 3.76 -6.11 -19.40
C TRP A 297 5.18 -6.61 -19.14
N GLU A 298 5.82 -7.24 -20.13
CA GLU A 298 7.18 -7.75 -20.12
C GLU A 298 8.19 -6.64 -19.80
N ASP A 299 8.03 -5.48 -20.44
CA ASP A 299 8.92 -4.32 -20.26
C ASP A 299 8.85 -3.77 -18.84
N VAL A 300 7.64 -3.77 -18.27
CA VAL A 300 7.40 -3.36 -16.89
C VAL A 300 8.01 -4.37 -15.93
N LEU A 301 7.76 -5.66 -16.14
CA LEU A 301 8.22 -6.70 -15.23
C LEU A 301 9.75 -6.87 -15.23
N ALA A 302 10.39 -6.80 -16.41
CA ALA A 302 11.84 -6.94 -16.55
C ALA A 302 12.60 -5.99 -15.61
N GLU A 303 12.07 -4.80 -15.42
CA GLU A 303 12.66 -3.73 -14.62
C GLU A 303 12.26 -3.81 -13.14
N MET A 304 11.11 -4.41 -12.83
CA MET A 304 10.65 -4.61 -11.46
C MET A 304 11.29 -5.84 -10.80
N VAL A 305 11.67 -6.85 -11.59
CA VAL A 305 12.24 -8.12 -11.09
C VAL A 305 13.50 -7.94 -10.24
N PRO A 306 14.48 -7.06 -10.54
CA PRO A 306 15.61 -6.80 -9.64
C PRO A 306 15.18 -6.32 -8.25
N ASN A 307 14.17 -5.44 -8.20
CA ASN A 307 13.59 -4.91 -6.96
C ASN A 307 12.74 -5.94 -6.20
N LEU A 308 12.08 -6.86 -6.93
CA LEU A 308 11.34 -7.98 -6.34
C LEU A 308 12.28 -9.08 -5.81
N LYS A 309 13.36 -9.38 -6.53
CA LYS A 309 14.38 -10.38 -6.13
C LYS A 309 15.23 -9.91 -4.95
N SER A 310 15.61 -8.63 -4.90
CA SER A 310 16.33 -8.07 -3.75
C SER A 310 15.49 -8.16 -2.47
N ARG A 311 14.18 -7.92 -2.56
CA ARG A 311 13.24 -8.08 -1.44
C ARG A 311 12.95 -9.53 -1.06
N ARG A 312 12.81 -10.44 -2.04
CA ARG A 312 12.69 -11.88 -1.74
C ARG A 312 13.94 -12.40 -1.00
N ARG A 313 15.12 -11.81 -1.24
CA ARG A 313 16.37 -12.07 -0.50
C ARG A 313 16.47 -11.35 0.86
N GLN A 314 15.69 -10.29 1.09
CA GLN A 314 15.61 -9.55 2.36
C GLN A 314 14.47 -10.03 3.27
N ARG A 315 13.71 -11.05 2.88
CA ARG A 315 12.97 -11.84 3.87
C ARG A 315 14.00 -12.30 4.92
N PRO A 316 13.69 -12.26 6.23
CA PRO A 316 14.41 -13.16 7.12
C PRO A 316 14.30 -14.52 6.46
N ALA A 317 15.43 -15.16 6.20
CA ALA A 317 15.39 -16.56 5.81
C ALA A 317 14.43 -17.21 6.80
N GLY A 318 13.39 -17.90 6.30
CA GLY A 318 12.63 -18.80 7.15
C GLY A 318 13.62 -19.68 7.91
N PRO A 319 13.20 -20.31 9.02
CA PRO A 319 14.06 -21.24 9.72
C PRO A 319 14.79 -22.12 8.69
N PRO A 320 16.12 -22.32 8.85
CA PRO A 320 16.93 -23.02 7.87
C PRO A 320 16.19 -24.29 7.44
N PRO A 321 16.26 -24.67 6.15
CA PRO A 321 15.54 -25.82 5.66
C PRO A 321 15.74 -26.96 6.66
N PRO A 322 14.64 -27.60 7.10
CA PRO A 322 14.71 -28.65 8.10
C PRO A 322 15.78 -29.66 7.68
N ASP A 323 16.58 -30.13 8.63
CA ASP A 323 17.53 -31.22 8.35
C ASP A 323 16.69 -32.48 8.06
N LEU A 324 16.48 -32.71 6.76
CA LEU A 324 15.67 -33.80 6.23
C LEU A 324 16.60 -34.86 5.66
N ALA A 325 16.35 -36.11 6.03
CA ALA A 325 17.02 -37.24 5.39
C ALA A 325 16.62 -37.32 3.90
N ASP A 326 17.41 -38.00 3.07
CA ASP A 326 17.22 -38.06 1.61
C ASP A 326 15.78 -38.43 1.16
N GLU A 327 15.11 -39.32 1.90
CA GLU A 327 13.73 -39.72 1.61
C GLU A 327 12.69 -38.67 2.03
N GLU A 328 12.92 -37.99 3.16
CA GLU A 328 12.11 -36.88 3.65
C GLU A 328 12.22 -35.69 2.70
N GLN A 329 13.44 -35.35 2.27
CA GLN A 329 13.70 -34.28 1.32
C GLN A 329 13.00 -34.55 -0.01
N ARG A 330 13.05 -35.80 -0.50
CA ARG A 330 12.38 -36.19 -1.74
C ARG A 330 10.87 -36.02 -1.69
N ILE A 331 10.20 -36.47 -0.62
CA ILE A 331 8.75 -36.27 -0.46
C ILE A 331 8.44 -34.79 -0.26
N TYR A 332 9.26 -34.09 0.52
CA TYR A 332 9.10 -32.66 0.76
C TYR A 332 9.14 -31.90 -0.57
N ASP A 333 10.08 -32.19 -1.46
CA ASP A 333 10.22 -31.56 -2.80
C ASP A 333 9.07 -31.84 -3.75
N LEU A 334 8.45 -33.02 -3.69
CA LEU A 334 7.24 -33.31 -4.47
C LEU A 334 6.05 -32.42 -4.11
N LEU A 335 6.00 -31.95 -2.86
CA LEU A 335 4.94 -31.07 -2.35
C LEU A 335 5.23 -29.57 -2.60
N ALA A 336 6.31 -29.24 -3.32
CA ALA A 336 6.67 -27.85 -3.63
C ALA A 336 5.66 -27.16 -4.56
N ASP A 337 5.07 -27.91 -5.49
CA ASP A 337 4.14 -27.40 -6.51
C ASP A 337 2.67 -27.46 -6.08
N GLY A 338 2.39 -27.96 -4.87
CA GLY A 338 1.06 -27.97 -4.27
C GLY A 338 0.69 -29.27 -3.55
N PRO A 339 -0.58 -29.39 -3.09
CA PRO A 339 -1.04 -30.54 -2.33
C PRO A 339 -1.13 -31.82 -3.18
N LEU A 340 -0.66 -32.96 -2.65
CA LEU A 340 -0.71 -34.26 -3.33
C LEU A 340 -1.34 -35.36 -2.47
N HIS A 341 -2.08 -36.26 -3.10
CA HIS A 341 -2.60 -37.47 -2.45
C HIS A 341 -1.48 -38.47 -2.16
N ILE A 342 -1.59 -39.25 -1.08
CA ILE A 342 -0.57 -40.25 -0.70
C ILE A 342 -0.21 -41.22 -1.83
N ASP A 343 -1.16 -41.61 -2.67
CA ASP A 343 -0.90 -42.53 -3.80
C ASP A 343 0.00 -41.87 -4.86
N ALA A 344 -0.19 -40.59 -5.14
CA ALA A 344 0.68 -39.83 -6.05
C ALA A 344 2.08 -39.68 -5.44
N ILE A 345 2.17 -39.41 -4.13
CA ILE A 345 3.44 -39.32 -3.42
C ILE A 345 4.19 -40.66 -3.47
N ILE A 346 3.50 -41.79 -3.30
CA ILE A 346 4.10 -43.14 -3.40
C ILE A 346 4.70 -43.37 -4.80
N VAL A 347 3.94 -43.04 -5.85
CA VAL A 347 4.37 -43.22 -7.24
C VAL A 347 5.59 -42.34 -7.55
N GLU A 348 5.51 -41.05 -7.26
CA GLU A 348 6.54 -40.07 -7.64
C GLU A 348 7.81 -40.16 -6.78
N SER A 349 7.66 -40.49 -5.48
CA SER A 349 8.83 -40.66 -4.59
C SER A 349 9.59 -41.96 -4.82
N LYS A 350 8.96 -42.92 -5.52
CA LYS A 350 9.44 -44.30 -5.73
C LYS A 350 9.67 -45.08 -4.43
N LEU A 351 8.96 -44.70 -3.36
CA LEU A 351 9.01 -45.39 -2.07
C LEU A 351 7.86 -46.39 -1.98
N GLY A 352 8.08 -47.52 -1.30
CA GLY A 352 6.99 -48.43 -0.98
C GLY A 352 5.96 -47.78 -0.04
N GLY A 353 4.67 -48.13 -0.17
CA GLY A 353 3.58 -47.46 0.55
C GLY A 353 3.76 -47.34 2.07
N GLY A 354 4.28 -48.40 2.71
CA GLY A 354 4.59 -48.36 4.15
C GLY A 354 5.73 -47.39 4.51
N ARG A 355 6.73 -47.25 3.62
CA ARG A 355 7.84 -46.32 3.81
C ARG A 355 7.41 -44.88 3.58
N ALA A 356 6.65 -44.61 2.51
CA ALA A 356 6.11 -43.28 2.23
C ALA A 356 5.21 -42.78 3.38
N ALA A 357 4.34 -43.63 3.92
CA ALA A 357 3.52 -43.27 5.08
C ALA A 357 4.36 -42.94 6.32
N SER A 358 5.41 -43.72 6.60
CA SER A 358 6.32 -43.46 7.72
C SER A 358 7.08 -42.14 7.57
N VAL A 359 7.53 -41.80 6.35
CA VAL A 359 8.24 -40.56 6.06
C VAL A 359 7.31 -39.34 6.17
N LEU A 360 6.06 -39.46 5.68
CA LEU A 360 5.04 -38.41 5.83
C LEU A 360 4.73 -38.09 7.29
N VAL A 361 4.62 -39.11 8.15
CA VAL A 361 4.44 -38.90 9.60
C VAL A 361 5.64 -38.17 10.22
N GLY A 362 6.87 -38.53 9.81
CA GLY A 362 8.09 -37.86 10.27
C GLY A 362 8.13 -36.38 9.87
N LEU A 363 7.77 -36.06 8.63
CA LEU A 363 7.65 -34.69 8.13
C LEU A 363 6.54 -33.90 8.83
N GLU A 364 5.40 -34.53 9.13
CA GLU A 364 4.29 -33.89 9.83
C GLU A 364 4.64 -33.61 11.31
N MET A 365 5.35 -34.52 11.97
CA MET A 365 5.91 -34.31 13.32
C MET A 365 6.96 -33.19 13.36
N LYS A 366 7.75 -33.02 12.29
CA LYS A 366 8.66 -31.88 12.12
C LYS A 366 7.92 -30.57 11.83
N GLY A 367 6.61 -30.62 11.59
CA GLY A 367 5.75 -29.46 11.36
C GLY A 367 5.95 -28.82 9.99
N VAL A 368 6.58 -29.52 9.04
CA VAL A 368 6.98 -28.97 7.73
C VAL A 368 6.01 -29.36 6.61
N ILE A 369 5.12 -30.32 6.88
CA ILE A 369 3.95 -30.62 6.06
C ILE A 369 2.73 -30.77 6.98
N ARG A 370 1.53 -30.74 6.40
CA ARG A 370 0.28 -31.10 7.08
C ARG A 370 -0.61 -31.97 6.20
N GLN A 371 -1.38 -32.85 6.84
CA GLN A 371 -2.40 -33.63 6.18
C GLN A 371 -3.74 -32.87 6.11
N LEU A 372 -4.29 -32.79 4.91
CA LEU A 372 -5.64 -32.33 4.61
C LEU A 372 -6.63 -33.50 4.61
N ARG A 373 -7.92 -33.19 4.42
CA ARG A 373 -8.97 -34.21 4.27
C ARG A 373 -8.68 -35.10 3.07
N GLY A 374 -8.96 -36.40 3.21
CA GLY A 374 -8.81 -37.36 2.11
C GLY A 374 -7.37 -37.78 1.81
N LYS A 375 -6.48 -37.84 2.81
CA LYS A 375 -5.07 -38.29 2.67
C LYS A 375 -4.27 -37.48 1.63
N VAL A 376 -4.59 -36.20 1.53
CA VAL A 376 -3.83 -35.21 0.75
C VAL A 376 -2.87 -34.51 1.71
N PHE A 377 -1.63 -34.27 1.27
CA PHE A 377 -0.59 -33.62 2.06
C PHE A 377 -0.12 -32.36 1.34
N GLU A 378 0.25 -31.33 2.09
CA GLU A 378 0.84 -30.10 1.57
C GLU A 378 1.94 -29.58 2.49
N ARG A 379 2.85 -28.76 1.96
CA ARG A 379 3.83 -28.05 2.79
C ARG A 379 3.13 -27.05 3.70
N THR A 380 3.59 -26.95 4.93
CA THR A 380 3.23 -25.85 5.81
C THR A 380 4.17 -24.68 5.51
N ASP A 381 3.63 -23.57 5.04
CA ASP A 381 4.35 -22.31 5.10
C ASP A 381 4.56 -22.00 6.59
N GLY A 382 5.81 -22.12 7.05
CA GLY A 382 6.17 -21.75 8.41
C GLY A 382 5.65 -20.34 8.70
N GLY A 383 4.84 -20.21 9.75
CA GLY A 383 4.12 -18.98 10.09
C GLY A 383 4.99 -17.74 10.27
#